data_AF-A0AA48I7R1-F1
#
_entry.id   AF-A0AA48I7R1-F1
#
_cell.length_a   1.000
_cell.length_b   1.000
_cell.length_c   1.000
_cell.angle_alpha   90.00
_cell.angle_beta   90.00
_cell.angle_gamma   90.00
#
_symmetry.space_group_name_H-M   'P 1'
#
loop_
_entity.id
_entity.type
_entity.pdbx_description
1 polymer ?
#
loop_
_entity_poly.entity_id
_entity_poly.type
_entity_poly.pdbx_seq_one_letter_code
_entity_poly.pdbx_strand_id
1 'polypeptide(L)'
;MTAESSSTSSASPAQPLRTTKETHPNLPPGLILGEDGKPCKVCNSWQDWAKIKVVKKGASSSTSKDPMAMMAAMAGGAAIKKKEDKVEVDRSECPPDTGELGRATWTFLHTTAAYYPLKANTEQQNRMRALLGSLPTLYPCTPCADDFGADTKANPPDVLGSTPG
;
A
#
# COMPACT_ATOMS: atom_id res chain seq x y z
N MET A 1 11.91 50.85 24.53
CA MET A 1 11.76 49.39 24.50
C MET A 1 10.39 49.07 23.92
N THR A 2 10.28 49.04 22.60
CA THR A 2 9.07 48.60 21.89
C THR A 2 9.27 47.14 21.49
N ALA A 3 8.46 46.25 22.05
CA ALA A 3 8.44 44.84 21.70
C ALA A 3 7.62 44.65 20.42
N GLU A 4 8.26 44.17 19.36
CA GLU A 4 7.60 43.79 18.11
C GLU A 4 7.20 42.32 18.22
N SER A 5 5.90 42.07 18.42
CA SER A 5 5.33 40.72 18.44
C SER A 5 5.23 40.19 17.02
N SER A 6 6.22 39.42 16.58
CA SER A 6 6.11 38.56 15.40
C SER A 6 5.33 37.30 15.77
N SER A 7 4.05 37.28 15.47
CA SER A 7 3.18 36.11 15.56
C SER A 7 3.40 35.19 14.35
N THR A 8 4.36 34.28 14.46
CA THR A 8 4.42 33.10 13.59
C THR A 8 3.28 32.15 13.94
N SER A 9 2.23 32.13 13.12
CA SER A 9 1.15 31.15 13.17
C SER A 9 1.66 29.79 12.68
N SER A 10 2.03 28.92 13.62
CA SER A 10 2.31 27.51 13.34
C SER A 10 1.01 26.81 12.89
N ALA A 11 0.90 26.48 11.61
CA ALA A 11 -0.17 25.65 11.09
C ALA A 11 -0.02 24.22 11.63
N SER A 12 -0.95 23.80 12.48
CA SER A 12 -1.11 22.42 12.91
C SER A 12 -1.44 21.54 11.69
N PRO A 13 -0.86 20.34 11.51
CA PRO A 13 -1.16 19.50 10.36
C PRO A 13 -2.65 19.15 10.37
N ALA A 14 -3.37 19.61 9.34
CA ALA A 14 -4.78 19.33 9.17
C ALA A 14 -4.99 17.81 9.14
N GLN A 15 -5.93 17.33 9.96
CA GLN A 15 -6.31 15.92 9.98
C GLN A 15 -6.77 15.48 8.58
N PRO A 16 -6.46 14.24 8.14
CA PRO A 16 -6.87 13.78 6.82
C PRO A 16 -8.40 13.77 6.71
N LEU A 17 -8.92 14.26 5.58
CA LEU A 17 -10.36 14.28 5.32
C LEU A 17 -10.89 12.84 5.25
N ARG A 18 -11.99 12.58 5.97
CA ARG A 18 -12.63 11.26 6.01
C ARG A 18 -14.09 11.32 5.58
N THR A 19 -14.58 10.23 5.01
CA THR A 19 -15.99 10.09 4.66
C THR A 19 -16.87 10.07 5.92
N THR A 20 -17.98 10.79 5.86
CA THR A 20 -19.09 10.69 6.82
C THR A 20 -20.37 10.36 6.08
N LYS A 21 -21.40 9.88 6.78
CA LYS A 21 -22.71 9.62 6.16
C LYS A 21 -23.35 10.89 5.57
N GLU A 22 -23.02 12.05 6.12
CA GLU A 22 -23.55 13.36 5.69
C GLU A 22 -22.86 13.84 4.41
N THR A 23 -21.54 13.72 4.35
CA THR A 23 -20.74 14.22 3.23
C THR A 23 -20.71 13.23 2.06
N HIS A 24 -20.71 11.93 2.35
CA HIS A 24 -20.59 10.86 1.37
C HIS A 24 -21.58 9.73 1.67
N PRO A 25 -22.89 9.93 1.44
CA PRO A 25 -23.95 8.98 1.84
C PRO A 25 -23.83 7.60 1.17
N ASN A 26 -23.16 7.52 0.02
CA ASN A 26 -22.95 6.28 -0.73
C ASN A 26 -21.63 5.56 -0.39
N LEU A 27 -20.83 6.09 0.53
CA LEU A 27 -19.56 5.50 0.95
C LEU A 27 -19.61 5.11 2.42
N PRO A 28 -18.97 3.99 2.81
CA PRO A 28 -18.77 3.67 4.23
C PRO A 28 -18.11 4.83 4.96
N PRO A 29 -18.53 5.16 6.19
CA PRO A 29 -17.90 6.21 6.98
C PRO A 29 -16.48 5.81 7.40
N GLY A 30 -15.59 6.79 7.52
CA GLY A 30 -14.23 6.61 8.03
C GLY A 30 -13.15 6.36 6.97
N LEU A 31 -13.49 6.29 5.68
CA LEU A 31 -12.53 6.18 4.58
C LEU A 31 -11.73 7.47 4.45
N ILE A 32 -10.40 7.35 4.36
CA ILE A 32 -9.53 8.50 4.10
C ILE A 32 -9.67 8.91 2.63
N LEU A 33 -9.88 10.20 2.38
CA LEU A 33 -9.98 10.78 1.05
C LEU A 33 -8.62 11.36 0.62
N GLY A 34 -8.29 11.25 -0.66
CA GLY A 34 -7.15 11.94 -1.25
C GLY A 34 -7.47 13.40 -1.55
N GLU A 35 -6.49 14.13 -2.08
CA GLU A 35 -6.67 15.51 -2.54
C GLU A 35 -7.71 15.64 -3.66
N ASP A 36 -7.99 14.57 -4.38
CA ASP A 36 -9.01 14.49 -5.43
C ASP A 36 -10.44 14.26 -4.90
N GLY A 37 -10.60 14.16 -3.57
CA GLY A 37 -11.89 13.91 -2.91
C GLY A 37 -12.40 12.47 -3.05
N LYS A 38 -11.62 11.56 -3.62
CA LYS A 38 -11.98 10.14 -3.75
C LYS A 38 -11.31 9.32 -2.64
N PRO A 39 -11.83 8.12 -2.30
CA PRO A 39 -11.17 7.23 -1.36
C PRO A 39 -9.72 6.94 -1.75
N CYS A 40 -8.77 7.32 -0.89
CA CYS A 40 -7.35 7.15 -1.12
C CYS A 40 -6.96 5.67 -1.07
N LYS A 41 -6.49 5.09 -2.18
CA LYS A 41 -6.14 3.67 -2.25
C LYS A 41 -5.00 3.28 -1.31
N VAL A 42 -3.93 4.06 -1.23
CA VAL A 42 -2.78 3.77 -0.35
C VAL A 42 -3.10 3.98 1.13
N CYS A 43 -4.09 4.81 1.45
CA CYS A 43 -4.45 5.15 2.83
C CYS A 43 -5.48 4.20 3.46
N ASN A 44 -6.13 3.33 2.67
CA ASN A 44 -7.22 2.48 3.12
C ASN A 44 -6.93 1.00 2.84
N SER A 45 -7.40 0.12 3.73
CA SER A 45 -7.16 -1.32 3.61
C SER A 45 -8.09 -1.97 2.58
N TRP A 46 -7.73 -3.15 2.08
CA TRP A 46 -8.60 -3.94 1.20
C TRP A 46 -9.99 -4.20 1.79
N GLN A 47 -10.09 -4.35 3.12
CA GLN A 47 -11.37 -4.55 3.80
C GLN A 47 -12.29 -3.34 3.65
N ASP A 48 -11.73 -2.14 3.62
CA ASP A 48 -12.51 -0.91 3.46
C ASP A 48 -13.03 -0.78 2.03
N TRP A 49 -12.25 -1.22 1.05
CA TRP A 49 -12.69 -1.33 -0.34
C TRP A 49 -13.78 -2.39 -0.55
N ALA A 50 -13.74 -3.50 0.18
CA ALA A 50 -14.79 -4.50 0.14
C ALA A 50 -16.15 -3.94 0.62
N LYS A 51 -16.14 -3.08 1.65
CA LYS A 51 -17.36 -2.44 2.19
C LYS A 51 -18.02 -1.49 1.19
N ILE A 52 -17.25 -0.81 0.32
CA ILE A 52 -17.82 0.05 -0.74
C ILE A 52 -18.71 -0.75 -1.69
N LYS A 53 -18.29 -1.98 -2.06
CA LYS A 53 -19.06 -2.85 -2.98
C LYS A 53 -20.37 -3.36 -2.36
N VAL A 54 -20.43 -3.47 -1.04
CA VAL A 54 -21.63 -3.91 -0.31
C VAL A 54 -22.70 -2.81 -0.32
N VAL A 55 -22.32 -1.53 -0.28
CA VAL A 55 -23.26 -0.39 -0.29
C VAL A 55 -23.86 -0.14 -1.68
N LYS A 56 -23.16 -0.51 -2.78
CA LYS A 56 -23.69 -0.40 -4.15
C LYS A 56 -24.79 -1.41 -4.48
N LYS A 57 -25.02 -2.43 -3.63
CA LYS A 57 -26.17 -3.33 -3.75
C LYS A 57 -27.19 -2.91 -2.71
N GLY A 58 -28.27 -2.29 -3.19
CA GLY A 58 -29.42 -1.91 -2.38
C GLY A 58 -29.89 -3.07 -1.50
N ALA A 59 -30.42 -2.68 -0.34
CA ALA A 59 -31.21 -3.52 0.54
C ALA A 59 -32.11 -4.49 -0.25
N SER A 60 -31.84 -5.79 -0.11
CA SER A 60 -32.91 -6.79 -0.01
C SER A 60 -32.32 -8.08 0.55
N SER A 61 -32.78 -8.38 1.76
CA SER A 61 -32.76 -9.71 2.35
C SER A 61 -33.72 -10.62 1.59
N SER A 62 -33.25 -11.79 1.16
CA SER A 62 -34.07 -13.00 1.24
C SER A 62 -33.20 -14.25 1.21
N THR A 63 -33.28 -14.96 2.32
CA THR A 63 -32.98 -16.38 2.49
C THR A 63 -33.58 -17.20 1.36
N SER A 64 -32.78 -18.06 0.74
CA SER A 64 -33.26 -19.29 0.09
C SER A 64 -32.12 -20.29 0.17
N LYS A 65 -32.23 -21.19 1.15
CA LYS A 65 -31.40 -22.40 1.23
C LYS A 65 -32.02 -23.41 0.29
N ASP A 66 -31.35 -23.74 -0.82
CA ASP A 66 -31.71 -24.90 -1.63
C ASP A 66 -30.85 -26.12 -1.21
N PRO A 67 -31.47 -27.26 -0.82
CA PRO A 67 -30.78 -28.41 -0.23
C PRO A 67 -30.35 -29.49 -1.24
N MET A 68 -30.21 -29.19 -2.54
CA MET A 68 -29.98 -30.21 -3.59
C MET A 68 -28.53 -30.34 -4.10
N ALA A 69 -27.53 -30.25 -3.23
CA ALA A 69 -26.13 -30.57 -3.60
C ALA A 69 -25.55 -31.75 -2.79
N MET A 70 -26.38 -32.54 -2.12
CA MET A 70 -25.93 -33.64 -1.26
C MET A 70 -25.96 -35.04 -1.91
N MET A 71 -25.97 -35.14 -3.25
CA MET A 71 -26.05 -36.45 -3.92
C MET A 71 -25.22 -36.54 -5.21
N ALA A 72 -24.03 -35.98 -5.22
CA ALA A 72 -23.04 -36.14 -6.30
C ALA A 72 -21.63 -36.51 -5.80
N ALA A 73 -21.52 -37.07 -4.60
CA ALA A 73 -20.22 -37.36 -3.96
C ALA A 73 -19.95 -38.87 -3.69
N MET A 74 -20.62 -39.80 -4.39
CA MET A 74 -20.49 -41.24 -4.12
C MET A 74 -20.18 -42.11 -5.36
N ALA A 75 -19.48 -41.56 -6.36
CA ALA A 75 -18.99 -42.35 -7.50
C ALA A 75 -17.77 -41.69 -8.16
N GLY A 76 -16.60 -41.80 -7.52
CA GLY A 76 -15.36 -41.33 -8.12
C GLY A 76 -14.18 -41.57 -7.19
N GLY A 77 -13.59 -42.77 -7.26
CA GLY A 77 -12.32 -43.06 -6.62
C GLY A 77 -11.26 -42.06 -7.07
N ALA A 78 -10.73 -41.28 -6.13
CA ALA A 78 -9.63 -40.36 -6.35
C ALA A 78 -8.51 -40.72 -5.37
N ALA A 79 -7.32 -40.85 -5.95
CA ALA A 79 -6.06 -41.22 -5.35
C ALA A 79 -5.83 -40.67 -3.94
N ILE A 80 -5.18 -41.48 -3.11
CA ILE A 80 -4.46 -41.05 -1.90
C ILE A 80 -3.47 -39.96 -2.32
N LYS A 81 -3.89 -38.69 -2.30
CA LYS A 81 -2.95 -37.58 -2.14
C LYS A 81 -2.40 -37.75 -0.74
N LYS A 82 -1.16 -38.22 -0.62
CA LYS A 82 -0.35 -37.96 0.57
C LYS A 82 -0.44 -36.45 0.80
N LYS A 83 -1.25 -36.03 1.78
CA LYS A 83 -1.01 -34.77 2.47
C LYS A 83 0.34 -34.98 3.14
N GLU A 84 1.40 -34.54 2.48
CA GLU A 84 2.58 -34.15 3.22
C GLU A 84 2.08 -33.10 4.21
N ASP A 85 2.14 -33.44 5.49
CA ASP A 85 2.15 -32.48 6.57
C ASP A 85 3.33 -31.54 6.31
N LYS A 86 3.11 -30.51 5.47
CA LYS A 86 3.90 -29.30 5.55
C LYS A 86 3.55 -28.73 6.91
N VAL A 87 4.39 -29.07 7.89
CA VAL A 87 4.50 -28.29 9.12
C VAL A 87 4.82 -26.88 8.65
N GLU A 88 3.79 -26.04 8.54
CA GLU A 88 3.97 -24.61 8.36
C GLU A 88 4.60 -24.10 9.64
N VAL A 89 5.93 -24.11 9.65
CA VAL A 89 6.70 -23.40 10.65
C VAL A 89 6.31 -21.94 10.50
N ASP A 90 5.59 -21.42 11.49
CA ASP A 90 5.26 -20.00 11.58
C ASP A 90 6.58 -19.24 11.71
N ARG A 91 6.99 -18.62 10.60
CA ARG A 91 8.21 -17.80 10.52
C ARG A 91 7.90 -16.32 10.67
N SER A 92 6.70 -15.95 11.12
CA SER A 92 6.30 -14.54 11.27
C SER A 92 7.19 -13.76 12.26
N GLU A 93 7.85 -14.44 13.19
CA GLU A 93 8.81 -13.84 14.14
C GLU A 93 10.27 -13.86 13.65
N CYS A 94 10.57 -14.47 12.50
CA CYS A 94 11.92 -14.49 11.94
C CYS A 94 12.18 -13.23 11.11
N PRO A 95 13.42 -12.71 11.08
CA PRO A 95 13.80 -11.70 10.09
C PRO A 95 13.51 -12.19 8.66
N PRO A 96 13.10 -11.30 7.74
CA PRO A 96 12.78 -11.69 6.38
C PRO A 96 14.01 -12.25 5.66
N ASP A 97 13.79 -13.23 4.79
CA ASP A 97 14.84 -13.68 3.87
C ASP A 97 15.12 -12.62 2.79
N THR A 98 16.18 -12.81 2.01
CA THR A 98 16.59 -11.87 0.95
C THR A 98 15.48 -11.61 -0.06
N GLY A 99 14.65 -12.62 -0.37
CA GLY A 99 13.58 -12.52 -1.34
C GLY A 99 12.39 -11.72 -0.81
N GLU A 100 11.99 -11.98 0.43
CA GLU A 100 10.95 -11.23 1.13
C GLU A 100 11.34 -9.77 1.34
N LEU A 101 12.57 -9.54 1.82
CA LEU A 101 13.14 -8.20 1.99
C LEU A 101 13.17 -7.44 0.65
N GLY A 102 13.61 -8.11 -0.42
CA GLY A 102 13.64 -7.54 -1.76
C GLY A 102 12.26 -7.15 -2.28
N ARG A 103 11.27 -8.04 -2.16
CA ARG A 103 9.88 -7.75 -2.57
C ARG A 103 9.27 -6.60 -1.76
N ALA A 104 9.50 -6.56 -0.45
CA ALA A 104 9.02 -5.48 0.41
C ALA A 104 9.63 -4.14 0.01
N THR A 105 10.94 -4.11 -0.23
CA THR A 105 11.67 -2.91 -0.67
C THR A 105 11.17 -2.43 -2.03
N TRP A 106 11.04 -3.32 -3.01
CA TRP A 106 10.49 -2.98 -4.33
C TRP A 106 9.04 -2.49 -4.26
N THR A 107 8.22 -3.09 -3.40
CA THR A 107 6.84 -2.65 -3.17
C THR A 107 6.81 -1.23 -2.64
N PHE A 108 7.67 -0.91 -1.66
CA PHE A 108 7.82 0.44 -1.15
C PHE A 108 8.24 1.41 -2.26
N LEU A 109 9.33 1.12 -2.99
CA LEU A 109 9.87 2.00 -4.03
C LEU A 109 8.87 2.27 -5.17
N HIS A 110 8.23 1.24 -5.70
CA HIS A 110 7.23 1.41 -6.75
C HIS A 110 6.00 2.18 -6.26
N THR A 111 5.57 1.96 -5.02
CA THR A 111 4.46 2.74 -4.43
C THR A 111 4.88 4.19 -4.27
N THR A 112 6.07 4.48 -3.74
CA THR A 112 6.58 5.85 -3.64
C THR A 112 6.67 6.53 -5.00
N ALA A 113 7.16 5.83 -6.04
CA ALA A 113 7.24 6.37 -7.40
C ALA A 113 5.85 6.64 -8.00
N ALA A 114 4.89 5.73 -7.80
CA ALA A 114 3.52 5.88 -8.31
C ALA A 114 2.77 7.08 -7.69
N TYR A 115 3.11 7.43 -6.46
CA TYR A 115 2.56 8.59 -5.75
C TYR A 115 3.49 9.82 -5.77
N TYR A 116 4.60 9.74 -6.52
CA TYR A 116 5.51 10.87 -6.66
C TYR A 116 4.84 11.99 -7.49
N PRO A 117 5.03 13.27 -7.14
CA PRO A 117 4.38 14.37 -7.85
C PRO A 117 4.72 14.39 -9.34
N LEU A 118 3.74 14.76 -10.18
CA LEU A 118 3.95 14.98 -11.63
C LEU A 118 5.03 16.05 -11.90
N LYS A 119 5.13 17.04 -11.00
CA LYS A 119 6.18 18.06 -10.99
C LYS A 119 6.69 18.21 -9.57
N ALA A 120 7.87 17.68 -9.30
CA ALA A 120 8.47 17.73 -7.97
C ALA A 120 9.26 19.02 -7.75
N ASN A 121 9.08 19.64 -6.59
CA ASN A 121 9.90 20.79 -6.19
C ASN A 121 11.31 20.34 -5.77
N THR A 122 12.25 21.28 -5.67
CA THR A 122 13.67 20.99 -5.35
C THR A 122 13.83 20.17 -4.07
N GLU A 123 13.02 20.43 -3.05
CA GLU A 123 13.09 19.69 -1.80
C GLU A 123 12.67 18.23 -1.98
N GLN A 124 11.56 17.97 -2.66
CA GLN A 124 11.08 16.63 -2.99
C GLN A 124 12.08 15.86 -3.86
N GLN A 125 12.73 16.54 -4.80
CA GLN A 125 13.78 15.94 -5.63
C GLN A 125 14.99 15.53 -4.78
N ASN A 126 15.45 16.41 -3.89
CA ASN A 126 16.58 16.12 -3.00
C ASN A 126 16.26 14.96 -2.06
N ARG A 127 15.04 14.90 -1.52
CA ARG A 127 14.58 13.79 -0.68
C ARG A 127 14.56 12.47 -1.44
N MET A 128 14.08 12.47 -2.70
CA MET A 128 14.08 11.25 -3.53
C MET A 128 15.50 10.79 -3.87
N ARG A 129 16.41 11.70 -4.23
CA ARG A 129 17.82 11.36 -4.46
C ARG A 129 18.48 10.81 -3.19
N ALA A 130 18.20 11.40 -2.04
CA ALA A 130 18.73 10.93 -0.76
C ALA A 130 18.20 9.54 -0.41
N LEU A 131 16.91 9.27 -0.65
CA LEU A 131 16.32 7.94 -0.44
C LEU A 131 17.02 6.88 -1.29
N LEU A 132 17.08 7.09 -2.61
CA LEU A 132 17.69 6.12 -3.54
C LEU A 132 19.20 5.99 -3.31
N GLY A 133 19.90 7.10 -3.06
CA GLY A 133 21.34 7.10 -2.79
C GLY A 133 21.72 6.48 -1.44
N SER A 134 20.80 6.33 -0.50
CA SER A 134 21.05 5.68 0.79
C SER A 134 20.82 4.17 0.75
N LEU A 135 20.09 3.64 -0.23
CA LEU A 135 19.85 2.19 -0.31
C LEU A 135 21.14 1.36 -0.46
N PRO A 136 22.11 1.71 -1.34
CA PRO A 136 23.36 0.94 -1.45
C PRO A 136 24.16 0.84 -0.15
N THR A 137 23.98 1.76 0.80
CA THR A 137 24.74 1.78 2.06
C THR A 137 23.99 1.14 3.22
N LEU A 138 22.66 1.10 3.15
CA LEU A 138 21.80 0.62 4.22
C LEU A 138 21.17 -0.75 3.94
N TYR A 139 21.23 -1.25 2.70
CA TYR A 139 20.59 -2.52 2.33
C TYR A 139 21.36 -3.73 2.90
N PRO A 140 20.73 -4.61 3.71
CA PRO A 140 21.43 -5.68 4.44
C PRO A 140 22.13 -6.75 3.58
N CYS A 141 21.72 -6.92 2.31
CA CYS A 141 22.38 -7.83 1.37
C CYS A 141 23.53 -7.12 0.66
N THR A 142 24.78 -7.34 1.09
CA THR A 142 25.97 -6.71 0.52
C THR A 142 26.08 -6.81 -1.01
N PRO A 143 26.02 -8.00 -1.64
CA PRO A 143 26.13 -8.07 -3.11
C PRO A 143 24.98 -7.35 -3.81
N CYS A 144 23.76 -7.42 -3.26
CA CYS A 144 22.61 -6.69 -3.80
C CYS A 144 22.81 -5.16 -3.71
N ALA A 145 23.41 -4.69 -2.61
CA ALA A 145 23.64 -3.29 -2.33
C ALA A 145 24.76 -2.72 -3.23
N ASP A 146 25.83 -3.49 -3.44
CA ASP A 146 26.92 -3.15 -4.35
C ASP A 146 26.42 -3.05 -5.80
N ASP A 147 25.64 -4.04 -6.24
CA ASP A 147 25.03 -4.04 -7.59
C ASP A 147 24.12 -2.83 -7.79
N PHE A 148 23.23 -2.55 -6.82
CA PHE A 148 22.33 -1.40 -6.89
C PHE A 148 23.09 -0.07 -6.84
N GLY A 149 24.17 0.02 -6.06
CA GLY A 149 25.03 1.20 -6.00
C GLY A 149 25.79 1.46 -7.29
N ALA A 150 26.31 0.40 -7.92
CA ALA A 150 26.95 0.49 -9.23
C ALA A 150 25.96 0.95 -10.30
N ASP A 151 24.74 0.38 -10.31
CA ASP A 151 23.68 0.77 -11.24
C ASP A 151 23.24 2.22 -11.03
N THR A 152 22.95 2.63 -9.80
CA THR A 152 22.54 4.02 -9.49
C THR A 152 23.62 5.05 -9.85
N LYS A 153 24.90 4.67 -9.77
CA LYS A 153 26.02 5.53 -10.19
C LYS A 153 26.13 5.64 -11.71
N ALA A 154 25.94 4.53 -12.43
CA ALA A 154 25.97 4.51 -13.89
C ALA A 154 24.71 5.18 -14.49
N ASN A 155 23.57 5.00 -13.83
CA ASN A 155 22.23 5.41 -14.24
C ASN A 155 21.61 6.27 -13.12
N PRO A 156 21.99 7.55 -12.99
CA PRO A 156 21.43 8.40 -11.95
C PRO A 156 19.91 8.55 -12.11
N PRO A 157 19.13 8.46 -11.01
CA PRO A 157 17.68 8.46 -11.09
C PRO A 157 17.14 9.83 -11.52
N ASP A 158 16.20 9.82 -12.48
CA ASP A 158 15.40 11.00 -12.78
C ASP A 158 14.33 11.18 -11.68
N VAL A 159 14.32 12.37 -11.10
CA VAL A 159 13.45 12.74 -9.99
C VAL A 159 12.66 14.01 -10.26
N LEU A 160 12.67 14.55 -11.49
CA LEU A 160 12.00 15.82 -11.79
C LEU A 160 10.47 15.75 -11.62
N GLY A 161 9.89 14.56 -11.80
CA GLY A 161 8.48 14.29 -11.60
C GLY A 161 8.08 12.94 -12.20
N SER A 162 6.87 12.49 -11.92
CA SER A 162 6.31 11.30 -12.56
C SER A 162 5.78 11.64 -13.96
N THR A 163 6.09 10.80 -14.95
CA THR A 163 5.48 10.87 -16.28
C THR A 163 4.06 10.30 -16.23
N PRO A 164 3.04 10.98 -16.81
CA PRO A 164 1.74 10.36 -17.00
C PRO A 164 1.89 9.07 -17.81
N GLY A 165 1.39 7.96 -17.26
CA GLY A 165 1.34 6.66 -17.95
C GLY A 165 0.14 6.52 -18.88
#